data_AF-A0A4R6EIF2-F1
#
_entry.id   AF-A0A4R6EIF2-F1
#
_cell.length_a   1.000
_cell.length_b   1.000
_cell.length_c   1.000
_cell.angle_alpha   90.00
_cell.angle_beta   90.00
_cell.angle_gamma   90.00
#
_symmetry.space_group_name_H-M   'P 1'
#
loop_
_entity.id
_entity.type
_entity.pdbx_description
1 polymer ?
#
loop_
_entity_poly.entity_id
_entity_poly.type
_entity_poly.pdbx_seq_one_letter_code
_entity_poly.pdbx_strand_id
1 'polypeptide(L)'
;MQPVTMEGMIAASLPWAKEVIKNKIAPIISSRIKGYYEDIKATRFLNERMEYFLSRMGGQCSLVNTLAFQNTPVELKKIYEPISVFHDTEKSNYECLINNKIDLLNSYSHILITDSAGMGKSTLMKRIAMYCIEETNYIPIYLELRRIKNYSISEQIKNLLGLGKNVSNECIKEIPFIYLF
;
A
#
# COMPACT_ATOMS: atom_id res chain seq x y z
N MET A 1 22.85 -12.65 9.57
CA MET A 1 21.43 -12.25 9.46
C MET A 1 20.67 -13.45 8.90
N GLN A 2 19.61 -13.94 9.54
CA GLN A 2 18.81 -15.02 8.94
C GLN A 2 18.16 -14.52 7.63
N PRO A 3 18.09 -15.34 6.57
CA PRO A 3 17.47 -14.94 5.32
C PRO A 3 15.98 -14.71 5.52
N VAL A 4 15.51 -13.53 5.13
CA VAL A 4 14.11 -13.15 5.19
C VAL A 4 13.45 -13.56 3.89
N THR A 5 12.33 -14.28 3.97
CA THR A 5 11.58 -14.73 2.78
C THR A 5 10.37 -13.86 2.52
N MET A 6 9.98 -13.77 1.24
CA MET A 6 8.74 -13.09 0.85
C MET A 6 7.54 -13.78 1.52
N GLU A 7 7.48 -15.10 1.51
CA GLU A 7 6.39 -15.87 2.13
C GLU A 7 6.25 -15.58 3.63
N GLY A 8 7.38 -15.47 4.34
CA GLY A 8 7.39 -15.10 5.76
C GLY A 8 6.82 -13.69 5.99
N MET A 9 7.19 -12.74 5.15
CA MET A 9 6.71 -11.35 5.24
C MET A 9 5.24 -11.19 4.86
N ILE A 10 4.75 -12.01 3.91
CA ILE A 10 3.31 -12.10 3.60
C ILE A 10 2.56 -12.66 4.80
N ALA A 11 3.03 -13.75 5.40
CA ALA A 11 2.42 -14.36 6.57
C ALA A 11 2.36 -13.38 7.76
N ALA A 12 3.43 -12.61 7.98
CA ALA A 12 3.48 -11.58 9.02
C ALA A 12 2.49 -10.42 8.76
N SER A 13 2.15 -10.15 7.49
CA SER A 13 1.21 -9.08 7.10
C SER A 13 -0.26 -9.53 7.11
N LEU A 14 -0.52 -10.84 7.20
CA LEU A 14 -1.89 -11.39 7.16
C LEU A 14 -2.79 -10.92 8.32
N PRO A 15 -2.31 -10.84 9.59
CA PRO A 15 -3.13 -10.34 10.69
C PRO A 15 -3.63 -8.91 10.43
N TRP A 16 -2.74 -8.02 9.98
CA TRP A 16 -3.09 -6.65 9.60
C TRP A 16 -4.12 -6.62 8.48
N ALA A 17 -3.91 -7.42 7.42
CA ALA A 17 -4.86 -7.49 6.30
C ALA A 17 -6.27 -7.88 6.77
N LYS A 18 -6.38 -8.92 7.61
CA LYS A 18 -7.66 -9.38 8.17
C LYS A 18 -8.34 -8.31 9.02
N GLU A 19 -7.58 -7.64 9.87
CA GLU A 19 -8.09 -6.57 10.72
C GLU A 19 -8.63 -5.39 9.91
N VAL A 20 -7.86 -4.93 8.93
CA VAL A 20 -8.25 -3.83 8.04
C VAL A 20 -9.48 -4.19 7.21
N ILE A 21 -9.56 -5.41 6.69
CA ILE A 21 -10.73 -5.88 5.95
C ILE A 21 -11.96 -5.81 6.84
N LYS A 22 -11.89 -6.41 8.04
CA LYS A 22 -13.01 -6.48 8.98
C LYS A 22 -13.48 -5.09 9.42
N ASN A 23 -12.54 -4.22 9.80
CA ASN A 23 -12.86 -2.98 10.51
C ASN A 23 -13.07 -1.79 9.58
N LYS A 24 -12.47 -1.78 8.38
CA LYS A 24 -12.46 -0.61 7.49
C LYS A 24 -13.09 -0.88 6.12
N ILE A 25 -12.81 -2.03 5.50
CA ILE A 25 -13.24 -2.29 4.12
C ILE A 25 -14.65 -2.92 4.08
N ALA A 26 -14.88 -4.00 4.82
CA ALA A 26 -16.12 -4.76 4.78
C ALA A 26 -17.38 -3.94 5.12
N PRO A 27 -17.36 -3.00 6.10
CA PRO A 27 -18.52 -2.14 6.36
C PRO A 27 -18.91 -1.26 5.17
N ILE A 28 -17.93 -0.78 4.41
CA ILE A 28 -18.16 0.07 3.24
C ILE A 28 -18.70 -0.78 2.09
N ILE A 29 -18.04 -1.91 1.79
CA ILE A 29 -18.46 -2.83 0.73
C ILE A 29 -19.89 -3.31 0.98
N SER A 30 -20.21 -3.74 2.20
CA SER A 30 -21.54 -4.28 2.51
C SER A 30 -22.66 -3.23 2.42
N SER A 31 -22.35 -1.95 2.67
CA SER A 31 -23.30 -0.86 2.49
C SER A 31 -23.61 -0.55 1.02
N ARG A 32 -22.66 -0.85 0.11
CA ARG A 32 -22.76 -0.53 -1.33
C ARG A 32 -23.17 -1.72 -2.20
N ILE A 33 -22.86 -2.93 -1.78
CA ILE A 33 -23.17 -4.17 -2.50
C ILE A 33 -24.33 -4.87 -1.79
N LYS A 34 -25.54 -4.75 -2.38
CA LYS A 34 -26.72 -5.50 -1.91
C LYS A 34 -26.42 -7.00 -1.89
N GLY A 35 -26.82 -7.67 -0.81
CA GLY A 35 -26.63 -9.10 -0.65
C GLY A 35 -25.19 -9.54 -0.41
N TYR A 36 -24.27 -8.62 -0.05
CA TYR A 36 -22.91 -8.98 0.33
C TYR A 36 -22.91 -10.09 1.38
N TYR A 37 -23.63 -9.92 2.49
CA TYR A 37 -23.73 -10.94 3.54
C TYR A 37 -24.69 -12.10 3.21
N GLU A 38 -25.45 -12.04 2.12
CA GLU A 38 -26.42 -13.08 1.75
C GLU A 38 -25.75 -14.27 1.07
N ASP A 39 -24.68 -14.04 0.29
CA ASP A 39 -23.87 -15.09 -0.31
C ASP A 39 -22.55 -15.30 0.46
N ILE A 40 -22.59 -16.30 1.35
CA ILE A 40 -21.43 -16.71 2.16
C ILE A 40 -20.25 -17.12 1.28
N LYS A 41 -20.49 -17.79 0.14
CA LYS A 41 -19.40 -18.25 -0.74
C LYS A 41 -18.74 -17.07 -1.44
N ALA A 42 -19.54 -16.13 -1.95
CA ALA A 42 -19.04 -14.92 -2.58
C ALA A 42 -18.28 -14.03 -1.58
N THR A 43 -18.82 -13.86 -0.37
CA THR A 43 -18.14 -13.12 0.70
C THR A 43 -16.80 -13.75 1.07
N ARG A 44 -16.77 -15.07 1.27
CA ARG A 44 -15.52 -15.78 1.59
C ARG A 44 -14.49 -15.60 0.48
N PHE A 45 -14.89 -15.77 -0.78
CA PHE A 45 -14.01 -15.57 -1.92
C PHE A 45 -13.46 -14.13 -1.98
N LEU A 46 -14.31 -13.12 -1.74
CA LEU A 46 -13.86 -11.73 -1.72
C LEU A 46 -12.86 -11.48 -0.60
N ASN A 47 -13.14 -11.98 0.61
CA ASN A 47 -12.22 -11.84 1.74
C ASN A 47 -10.88 -12.51 1.47
N GLU A 48 -10.87 -13.73 0.93
CA GLU A 48 -9.62 -14.43 0.55
C GLU A 48 -8.81 -13.63 -0.48
N ARG A 49 -9.47 -13.01 -1.47
CA ARG A 49 -8.82 -12.14 -2.47
C ARG A 49 -8.21 -10.89 -1.85
N MET A 50 -8.97 -10.20 -0.99
CA MET A 50 -8.48 -9.01 -0.29
C MET A 50 -7.34 -9.34 0.68
N GLU A 51 -7.47 -10.43 1.44
CA GLU A 51 -6.44 -10.91 2.38
C GLU A 51 -5.14 -11.21 1.61
N TYR A 52 -5.24 -11.95 0.50
CA TYR A 52 -4.09 -12.26 -0.35
C TYR A 52 -3.43 -10.99 -0.89
N PHE A 53 -4.21 -10.06 -1.44
CA PHE A 53 -3.67 -8.84 -2.03
C PHE A 53 -3.00 -7.95 -0.98
N LEU A 54 -3.68 -7.66 0.14
CA LEU A 54 -3.19 -6.77 1.18
C LEU A 54 -1.98 -7.36 1.90
N SER A 55 -2.02 -8.65 2.28
CA SER A 55 -0.85 -9.30 2.91
C SER A 55 0.35 -9.36 1.96
N ARG A 56 0.13 -9.59 0.66
CA ARG A 56 1.19 -9.55 -0.35
C ARG A 56 1.79 -8.16 -0.50
N MET A 57 0.96 -7.12 -0.52
CA MET A 57 1.39 -5.73 -0.58
C MET A 57 2.23 -5.36 0.65
N GLY A 58 1.77 -5.71 1.85
CA GLY A 58 2.52 -5.49 3.09
C GLY A 58 3.88 -6.18 3.08
N GLY A 59 3.93 -7.46 2.70
CA GLY A 59 5.19 -8.19 2.58
C GLY A 59 6.13 -7.65 1.48
N GLN A 60 5.58 -7.12 0.39
CA GLN A 60 6.39 -6.51 -0.68
C GLN A 60 7.01 -5.18 -0.23
N CYS A 61 6.28 -4.43 0.59
CA CYS A 61 6.73 -3.14 1.12
C CYS A 61 7.70 -3.30 2.29
N SER A 62 7.63 -4.40 3.04
CA SER A 62 8.58 -4.69 4.12
C SER A 62 9.95 -5.13 3.61
N LEU A 63 10.08 -5.50 2.34
CA LEU A 63 11.32 -5.98 1.73
C LEU A 63 11.89 -5.02 0.68
N VAL A 64 13.21 -4.95 0.61
CA VAL A 64 13.95 -4.27 -0.46
C VAL A 64 15.11 -5.13 -0.95
N ASN A 65 15.39 -5.01 -2.25
CA ASN A 65 16.56 -5.60 -2.87
C ASN A 65 17.53 -4.45 -3.15
N THR A 66 18.76 -4.57 -2.66
CA THR A 66 19.81 -3.57 -2.92
C THR A 66 21.07 -4.24 -3.43
N LEU A 67 21.88 -3.48 -4.18
CA LEU A 67 23.16 -3.95 -4.70
C LEU A 67 24.15 -4.29 -3.58
N ALA A 68 24.11 -3.55 -2.47
CA ALA A 68 24.95 -3.79 -1.30
C ALA A 68 24.76 -5.20 -0.70
N PHE A 69 23.59 -5.81 -0.92
CA PHE A 69 23.27 -7.16 -0.48
C PHE A 69 23.12 -8.15 -1.64
N GLN A 70 23.77 -7.88 -2.78
CA GLN A 70 23.77 -8.76 -3.96
C GLN A 70 22.36 -9.12 -4.44
N ASN A 71 21.42 -8.17 -4.35
CA ASN A 71 19.99 -8.36 -4.65
C ASN A 71 19.29 -9.41 -3.79
N THR A 72 19.86 -9.79 -2.64
CA THR A 72 19.17 -10.57 -1.62
C THR A 72 18.12 -9.70 -0.96
N PRO A 73 16.86 -10.17 -0.81
CA PRO A 73 15.84 -9.43 -0.07
C PRO A 73 16.25 -9.18 1.38
N VAL A 74 16.08 -7.93 1.82
CA VAL A 74 16.36 -7.48 3.18
C VAL A 74 15.16 -6.73 3.71
N GLU A 75 14.91 -6.83 5.01
CA GLU A 75 13.88 -6.01 5.65
C GLU A 75 14.22 -4.53 5.51
N LEU A 76 13.30 -3.77 4.91
CA LEU A 76 13.43 -2.33 4.71
C LEU A 76 13.76 -1.63 6.02
N LYS A 77 13.03 -1.93 7.10
CA LYS A 77 13.24 -1.32 8.42
C LYS A 77 14.64 -1.49 8.99
N LYS A 78 15.37 -2.54 8.61
CA LYS A 78 16.72 -2.80 9.13
C LYS A 78 17.78 -1.95 8.45
N ILE A 79 17.48 -1.42 7.27
CA ILE A 79 18.47 -0.73 6.43
C ILE A 79 17.97 0.65 5.94
N TYR A 80 16.78 1.07 6.37
CA TYR A 80 16.19 2.31 5.92
C TYR A 80 16.84 3.50 6.60
N GLU A 81 17.52 4.31 5.80
CA GLU A 81 17.96 5.64 6.20
C GLU A 81 16.91 6.68 5.79
N PRO A 82 16.43 7.53 6.72
CA PRO A 82 15.47 8.58 6.41
C PRO A 82 15.97 9.53 5.32
N ILE A 83 15.05 9.94 4.44
CA ILE A 83 15.33 10.94 3.41
C ILE A 83 14.49 12.19 3.63
N SER A 84 15.04 13.32 3.22
CA SER A 84 14.39 14.62 3.26
C SER A 84 13.73 14.93 1.92
N VAL A 85 12.48 15.38 1.96
CA VAL A 85 11.77 15.89 0.77
C VAL A 85 11.53 17.39 0.92
N PHE A 86 11.62 18.11 -0.20
CA PHE A 86 11.52 19.58 -0.27
C PHE A 86 10.47 20.00 -1.29
N HIS A 87 9.91 21.20 -1.09
CA HIS A 87 9.02 21.81 -2.09
C HIS A 87 9.81 22.30 -3.30
N ASP A 88 9.31 22.02 -4.50
CA ASP A 88 9.93 22.43 -5.77
C ASP A 88 9.89 23.95 -5.98
N THR A 89 8.93 24.64 -5.36
CA THR A 89 8.61 26.06 -5.65
C THR A 89 9.28 27.08 -4.73
N GLU A 90 9.99 26.66 -3.68
CA GLU A 90 10.58 27.62 -2.75
C GLU A 90 12.00 27.27 -2.36
N LYS A 91 12.86 28.29 -2.28
CA LYS A 91 14.11 28.30 -1.49
C LYS A 91 13.82 28.21 0.03
N SER A 92 12.70 27.62 0.44
CA SER A 92 12.26 27.50 1.83
C SER A 92 12.50 26.08 2.34
N ASN A 93 12.93 26.00 3.59
CA ASN A 93 13.47 24.83 4.27
C ASN A 93 12.36 23.85 4.71
N TYR A 94 11.35 23.58 3.87
CA TYR A 94 10.45 22.47 4.20
C TYR A 94 11.23 21.17 4.02
N GLU A 95 11.75 20.67 5.13
CA GLU A 95 12.39 19.38 5.25
C GLU A 95 11.38 18.46 5.93
N CYS A 96 10.67 17.65 5.16
CA CYS A 96 9.96 16.52 5.74
C CYS A 96 10.92 15.34 5.77
N LEU A 97 11.46 15.07 6.96
CA LEU A 97 12.23 13.87 7.20
C LEU A 97 11.26 12.68 7.22
N ILE A 98 11.34 11.82 6.22
CA ILE A 98 10.45 10.67 6.11
C ILE A 98 10.92 9.59 7.09
N ASN A 99 10.45 9.68 8.33
CA ASN A 99 10.78 8.76 9.41
C ASN A 99 9.49 8.12 9.98
N ASN A 100 9.39 7.97 11.30
CA ASN A 100 8.23 7.45 12.00
C ASN A 100 7.06 8.45 12.08
N LYS A 101 7.18 9.64 11.50
CA LYS A 101 6.09 10.60 11.31
C LYS A 101 6.20 11.19 9.92
N ILE A 102 5.17 11.01 9.10
CA ILE A 102 5.15 11.48 7.72
C ILE A 102 4.06 12.55 7.60
N ASP A 103 4.37 13.75 8.10
CA ASP A 103 3.43 14.89 8.16
C ASP A 103 2.92 15.31 6.78
N LEU A 104 3.68 14.99 5.74
CA LEU A 104 3.30 15.19 4.34
C LEU A 104 1.94 14.55 4.00
N LEU A 105 1.60 13.39 4.60
CA LEU A 105 0.35 12.69 4.33
C LEU A 105 -0.89 13.43 4.85
N ASN A 106 -0.72 14.29 5.86
CA ASN A 106 -1.81 15.06 6.45
C ASN A 106 -2.04 16.40 5.74
N SER A 107 -1.05 16.86 4.98
CA SER A 107 -1.03 18.21 4.40
C SER A 107 -1.54 18.24 2.95
N TYR A 108 -1.44 17.12 2.23
CA TYR A 108 -1.71 17.07 0.79
C TYR A 108 -2.50 15.82 0.40
N SER A 109 -3.50 15.99 -0.46
CA SER A 109 -4.28 14.88 -1.03
C SER A 109 -3.61 14.23 -2.25
N HIS A 110 -2.71 14.97 -2.92
CA HIS A 110 -1.95 14.52 -4.09
C HIS A 110 -0.52 15.02 -3.96
N ILE A 111 0.44 14.11 -4.07
CA ILE A 111 1.86 14.40 -3.91
C ILE A 111 2.58 13.84 -5.13
N LEU A 112 3.35 14.70 -5.81
CA LEU A 112 4.28 14.29 -6.87
C LEU A 112 5.71 14.40 -6.32
N ILE A 113 6.41 13.28 -6.28
CA ILE A 113 7.82 13.23 -5.85
C ILE A 113 8.69 13.04 -7.08
N THR A 114 9.48 14.07 -7.40
CA THR A 114 10.42 14.07 -8.53
C THR A 114 11.84 13.86 -8.02
N ASP A 115 12.61 13.06 -8.76
CA ASP A 115 14.04 12.88 -8.51
C ASP A 115 14.68 12.18 -9.72
N SER A 116 16.01 12.21 -9.80
CA SER A 116 16.84 11.37 -10.65
C SER A 116 16.65 9.87 -10.39
N ALA A 117 17.02 9.05 -11.38
CA ALA A 117 16.99 7.60 -11.24
C ALA A 117 17.94 7.13 -10.15
N GLY A 118 17.53 6.13 -9.36
CA GLY A 118 18.36 5.55 -8.30
C GLY A 118 18.30 6.25 -6.94
N MET A 119 17.66 7.41 -6.80
CA MET A 119 17.58 8.14 -5.52
C MET A 119 16.58 7.59 -4.49
N GLY A 120 16.05 6.38 -4.73
CA GLY A 120 15.26 5.69 -3.71
C GLY A 120 13.76 6.00 -3.67
N LYS A 121 13.16 6.61 -4.72
CA LYS A 121 11.71 6.85 -4.81
C LYS A 121 10.84 5.62 -4.48
N SER A 122 11.17 4.46 -5.04
CA SER A 122 10.44 3.22 -4.72
C SER A 122 10.64 2.77 -3.27
N THR A 123 11.84 2.96 -2.71
CA THR A 123 12.13 2.70 -1.30
C THR A 123 11.33 3.62 -0.39
N LEU A 124 11.21 4.90 -0.77
CA LEU A 124 10.38 5.88 -0.09
C LEU A 124 8.89 5.48 -0.11
N MET A 125 8.35 5.09 -1.27
CA MET A 125 6.95 4.62 -1.37
C MET A 125 6.69 3.42 -0.46
N LYS A 126 7.62 2.46 -0.42
CA LYS A 126 7.54 1.32 0.51
C LYS A 126 7.61 1.74 1.97
N ARG A 127 8.46 2.71 2.32
CA ARG A 127 8.53 3.25 3.68
C ARG A 127 7.22 3.92 4.11
N ILE A 128 6.60 4.68 3.20
CA ILE A 128 5.28 5.31 3.41
C ILE A 128 4.22 4.22 3.60
N ALA A 129 4.24 3.17 2.78
CA ALA A 129 3.32 2.04 2.96
C ALA A 129 3.47 1.39 4.34
N MET A 130 4.71 1.12 4.78
CA MET A 130 4.98 0.56 6.12
C MET A 130 4.51 1.50 7.23
N TYR A 131 4.72 2.82 7.09
CA TYR A 131 4.18 3.80 8.03
C TYR A 131 2.65 3.73 8.11
N CYS A 132 1.98 3.62 6.96
CA CYS A 132 0.52 3.54 6.92
C CYS A 132 -0.03 2.30 7.62
N ILE A 133 0.64 1.15 7.44
CA ILE A 133 0.32 -0.13 8.08
C ILE A 133 0.41 -0.04 9.60
N GLU A 134 1.39 0.69 10.11
CA GLU A 134 1.79 0.66 11.52
C GLU A 134 1.18 1.76 12.37
N GLU A 135 1.05 2.96 11.80
CA GLU A 135 0.85 4.19 12.58
C GLU A 135 -0.39 4.99 12.16
N THR A 136 -1.12 4.56 11.12
CA THR A 136 -2.19 5.38 10.54
C THR A 136 -3.50 4.63 10.34
N ASN A 137 -4.55 5.41 10.05
CA ASN A 137 -5.82 4.85 9.62
C ASN A 137 -5.91 4.53 8.12
N TYR A 138 -4.94 4.98 7.32
CA TYR A 138 -4.91 4.73 5.88
C TYR A 138 -4.52 3.30 5.53
N ILE A 139 -5.01 2.82 4.40
CA ILE A 139 -4.72 1.50 3.85
C ILE A 139 -3.87 1.71 2.59
N PRO A 140 -2.57 1.36 2.59
CA PRO A 140 -1.73 1.60 1.43
C PRO A 140 -2.06 0.65 0.29
N ILE A 141 -2.18 1.22 -0.90
CA ILE A 141 -2.31 0.52 -2.17
C ILE A 141 -1.06 0.83 -2.97
N TYR A 142 -0.06 -0.05 -2.86
CA TYR A 142 1.19 0.06 -3.60
C TYR A 142 1.10 -0.68 -4.93
N LEU A 143 1.27 0.05 -6.04
CA LEU A 143 1.26 -0.50 -7.40
C LEU A 143 2.50 -0.06 -8.16
N GLU A 144 3.29 -1.01 -8.64
CA GLU A 144 4.40 -0.68 -9.53
C GLU A 144 3.88 -0.30 -10.92
N LEU A 145 4.03 0.96 -11.34
CA LEU A 145 3.53 1.45 -12.64
C LEU A 145 3.96 0.59 -13.84
N ARG A 146 5.16 0.01 -13.81
CA ARG A 146 5.65 -0.91 -14.86
C ARG A 146 4.85 -2.21 -15.02
N ARG A 147 3.98 -2.55 -14.04
CA ARG A 147 3.12 -3.74 -14.03
C ARG A 147 1.66 -3.43 -14.34
N ILE A 148 1.33 -2.15 -14.51
CA ILE A 148 -0.02 -1.70 -14.81
C ILE A 148 -0.43 -2.19 -16.19
N LYS A 149 -1.68 -2.65 -16.29
CA LYS A 149 -2.28 -3.15 -17.54
C LYS A 149 -3.02 -2.05 -18.28
N ASN A 150 -3.39 -2.30 -19.53
CA ASN A 150 -4.13 -1.37 -20.40
C ASN A 150 -5.63 -1.25 -20.03
N TYR A 151 -5.91 -0.94 -18.76
CA TYR A 151 -7.23 -0.55 -18.26
C TYR A 151 -7.05 0.38 -17.04
N SER A 152 -8.12 1.05 -16.59
CA SER A 152 -7.97 2.14 -15.62
C SER A 152 -7.39 1.67 -14.27
N ILE A 153 -6.69 2.56 -13.56
CA ILE A 153 -6.13 2.27 -12.23
C ILE A 153 -7.23 1.82 -11.25
N SER A 154 -8.40 2.47 -11.29
CA SER A 154 -9.56 2.10 -10.49
C SER A 154 -10.03 0.67 -10.76
N GLU A 155 -10.10 0.26 -12.03
CA GLU A 155 -10.43 -1.12 -12.39
C GLU A 155 -9.34 -2.13 -11.96
N GLN A 156 -8.06 -1.74 -11.98
CA GLN A 156 -6.97 -2.57 -11.46
C GLN A 156 -7.13 -2.82 -9.97
N ILE A 157 -7.41 -1.77 -9.20
CA ILE A 157 -7.61 -1.88 -7.75
C ILE A 157 -8.84 -2.74 -7.46
N LYS A 158 -9.96 -2.54 -8.17
CA LYS A 158 -11.15 -3.40 -8.01
C LYS A 158 -10.83 -4.87 -8.28
N ASN A 159 -10.13 -5.17 -9.38
CA ASN A 159 -9.74 -6.54 -9.70
C ASN A 159 -8.82 -7.16 -8.65
N LEU A 160 -7.87 -6.39 -8.11
CA LEU A 160 -6.97 -6.83 -7.04
C LEU A 160 -7.72 -7.12 -5.73
N LEU A 161 -8.73 -6.31 -5.41
CA LEU A 161 -9.62 -6.52 -4.28
C LEU A 161 -10.67 -7.63 -4.51
N GLY A 162 -10.75 -8.18 -5.73
CA GLY A 162 -11.76 -9.17 -6.11
C GLY A 162 -13.16 -8.59 -6.35
N LEU A 163 -13.28 -7.26 -6.43
CA LEU A 163 -14.55 -6.58 -6.71
C LEU A 163 -14.95 -6.76 -8.17
N GLY A 164 -16.21 -7.14 -8.40
CA GLY A 164 -16.76 -7.32 -9.74
C GLY A 164 -16.86 -6.00 -10.51
N LYS A 165 -16.94 -6.08 -11.85
CA LYS A 165 -17.07 -4.91 -12.74
C LYS A 165 -18.27 -4.03 -12.43
N ASN A 166 -19.34 -4.63 -11.91
CA ASN A 166 -20.59 -3.96 -11.55
C ASN A 166 -20.47 -3.09 -10.28
N VAL A 167 -19.39 -3.24 -9.51
CA VAL A 167 -19.12 -2.37 -8.36
C VAL A 167 -18.62 -1.03 -8.87
N SER A 168 -19.33 0.06 -8.49
CA SER A 168 -18.99 1.40 -8.94
C SER A 168 -17.67 1.88 -8.33
N ASN A 169 -16.99 2.79 -9.03
CA ASN A 169 -15.70 3.32 -8.58
C ASN A 169 -15.85 4.24 -7.37
N GLU A 170 -17.06 4.70 -7.06
CA GLU A 170 -17.37 5.48 -5.85
C GLU A 170 -17.13 4.63 -4.59
N CYS A 171 -17.42 3.33 -4.64
CA CYS A 171 -17.19 2.42 -3.51
C CYS A 171 -15.72 2.40 -3.05
N ILE A 172 -14.76 2.42 -3.97
CA ILE A 172 -13.33 2.40 -3.61
C ILE A 172 -12.83 3.76 -3.09
N LYS A 173 -13.53 4.86 -3.40
CA LYS A 173 -13.17 6.22 -2.92
C LYS A 173 -13.58 6.44 -1.46
N GLU A 174 -14.56 5.69 -0.96
CA GLU A 174 -15.01 5.77 0.43
C GLU A 174 -14.10 5.01 1.38
N ILE A 175 -13.36 4.02 0.87
CA ILE A 175 -12.35 3.29 1.63
C ILE A 175 -11.15 4.23 1.84
N PRO A 176 -10.57 4.33 3.06
CA PRO A 176 -9.45 5.21 3.35
C PRO A 176 -8.13 4.70 2.73
N PHE A 177 -8.11 4.50 1.43
CA PHE A 177 -6.94 4.12 0.68
C PHE A 177 -5.99 5.30 0.50
N ILE A 178 -4.69 5.01 0.61
CA ILE A 178 -3.64 5.87 0.09
C ILE A 178 -2.96 5.15 -1.08
N TYR A 179 -2.93 5.78 -2.24
CA TYR A 179 -2.39 5.19 -3.45
C TYR A 179 -0.93 5.58 -3.64
N LEU A 180 -0.07 4.58 -3.79
CA LEU A 180 1.38 4.72 -3.90
C LEU A 180 1.83 4.08 -5.22
N PHE A 181 2.43 4.89 -6.10
CA PHE A 181 2.78 4.52 -7.47
C PHE A 181 4.28 4.63 -7.74
#